data_AF-A0A6G0V5T9-F1
#
_entry.id   AF-A0A6G0V5T9-F1
#
_cell.length_a   1.000
_cell.length_b   1.000
_cell.length_c   1.000
_cell.angle_alpha   90.00
_cell.angle_beta   90.00
_cell.angle_gamma   90.00
#
_symmetry.space_group_name_H-M   'P 1'
#
loop_
_entity.id
_entity.type
_entity.pdbx_description
1 polymer ?
#
loop_
_entity_poly.entity_id
_entity_poly.type
_entity_poly.pdbx_seq_one_letter_code
_entity_poly.pdbx_strand_id
1 'polypeptide(L)'
;MIGLETWFNNFAQFISLNQTPEALADIPMPRMEYAIWWTMKCAEISAFFGGAIVHPIYRFYLIRKLTPEATTNNSRKVIRSICRKIQGRFLIAGLVAGPFLSVAWTEFQGWNERKIRDRCYQIRCNTSGLVLDRYATTFFLVGWYWKRFQGGVDGINIAISYYLIYKGILERFTNPMLVDVVKTEQRYTSVEDAKSDRDRLTRFWKDLALKGKTDDDLRPKDEEGNVNVPSIGHYLKQS
;
A
#
# COMPACT_ATOMS: atom_id res chain seq x y z
N MET A 1 14.23 -1.35 12.31
CA MET A 1 13.38 -1.09 11.12
C MET A 1 12.55 -2.34 10.87
N ILE A 2 11.22 -2.23 10.82
CA ILE A 2 10.28 -3.36 10.77
C ILE A 2 10.16 -3.96 9.34
N GLY A 3 10.87 -3.39 8.35
CA GLY A 3 10.85 -3.87 6.97
C GLY A 3 9.57 -3.54 6.21
N LEU A 4 8.74 -2.63 6.71
CA LEU A 4 7.49 -2.18 6.07
C LEU A 4 7.53 -0.71 5.64
N GLU A 5 8.67 -0.05 5.78
CA GLU A 5 8.84 1.38 5.51
C GLU A 5 8.66 1.70 4.03
N THR A 6 9.24 0.89 3.13
CA THR A 6 9.08 1.03 1.68
C THR A 6 7.63 0.80 1.24
N TRP A 7 6.98 -0.23 1.81
CA TRP A 7 5.57 -0.49 1.59
C TRP A 7 4.70 0.68 2.06
N PHE A 8 4.90 1.17 3.28
CA PHE A 8 4.10 2.25 3.84
C PHE A 8 4.31 3.57 3.09
N ASN A 9 5.54 3.88 2.68
CA ASN A 9 5.83 5.03 1.85
C ASN A 9 5.11 4.93 0.50
N ASN A 10 5.11 3.77 -0.14
CA ASN A 10 4.34 3.52 -1.37
C ASN A 10 2.82 3.62 -1.14
N PHE A 11 2.33 3.15 0.01
CA PHE A 11 0.91 3.20 0.34
C PHE A 11 0.45 4.63 0.65
N ALA A 12 1.16 5.37 1.48
CA ALA A 12 0.75 6.68 1.99
C ALA A 12 1.12 7.83 1.05
N GLN A 13 2.21 7.71 0.28
CA GLN A 13 2.73 8.73 -0.64
C GLN A 13 2.90 10.14 -0.03
N PHE A 14 3.16 10.24 1.28
CA PHE A 14 3.36 11.55 1.94
C PHE A 14 4.64 12.26 1.49
N ILE A 15 5.69 11.50 1.13
CA ILE A 15 6.99 12.04 0.73
C ILE A 15 7.33 11.49 -0.66
N SER A 16 7.20 12.33 -1.68
CA SER A 16 7.48 11.98 -3.08
C SER A 16 8.95 11.62 -3.32
N LEU A 17 9.89 12.20 -2.55
CA LEU A 17 11.33 11.92 -2.66
C LEU A 17 11.70 10.47 -2.41
N ASN A 18 10.91 9.75 -1.60
CA ASN A 18 11.15 8.34 -1.27
C ASN A 18 10.44 7.38 -2.25
N GLN A 19 9.81 7.89 -3.30
CA GLN A 19 9.06 7.12 -4.29
C GLN A 19 9.92 6.92 -5.54
N THR A 20 10.87 5.99 -5.47
CA THR A 20 11.69 5.61 -6.62
C THR A 20 11.28 4.23 -7.16
N PRO A 21 11.55 3.91 -8.43
CA PRO A 21 11.31 2.57 -8.99
C PRO A 21 12.00 1.45 -8.20
N GLU A 22 13.20 1.72 -7.67
CA GLU A 22 13.97 0.78 -6.86
C GLU A 22 13.30 0.56 -5.51
N ALA A 23 12.80 1.62 -4.87
CA ALA A 23 12.05 1.52 -3.61
C ALA A 23 10.75 0.74 -3.79
N LEU A 24 10.11 0.85 -4.97
CA LEU A 24 8.91 0.09 -5.31
C LEU A 24 9.21 -1.41 -5.40
N ALA A 25 10.35 -1.78 -5.98
CA ALA A 25 10.82 -3.17 -6.12
C ALA A 25 11.44 -3.74 -4.83
N ASP A 26 11.83 -2.89 -3.88
CA ASP A 26 12.40 -3.33 -2.60
C ASP A 26 11.33 -3.83 -1.63
N ILE A 27 11.22 -5.17 -1.56
CA ILE A 27 10.25 -5.90 -0.73
C ILE A 27 11.04 -6.79 0.22
N PRO A 28 11.40 -6.27 1.42
CA PRO A 28 12.20 -7.02 2.39
C PRO A 28 11.36 -8.07 3.13
N MET A 29 10.06 -7.83 3.36
CA MET A 29 9.15 -8.71 4.12
C MET A 29 7.93 -9.13 3.30
N PRO A 30 8.09 -9.98 2.26
CA PRO A 30 7.02 -10.28 1.29
C PRO A 30 5.79 -10.93 1.92
N ARG A 31 5.97 -11.86 2.88
CA ARG A 31 4.85 -12.54 3.55
C ARG A 31 4.01 -11.60 4.40
N MET A 32 4.64 -10.69 5.14
CA MET A 32 3.93 -9.71 5.97
C MET A 32 3.18 -8.71 5.10
N GLU A 33 3.82 -8.20 4.05
CA GLU A 33 3.18 -7.28 3.11
C GLU A 33 1.96 -7.91 2.43
N TYR A 34 2.09 -9.17 1.99
CA TYR A 34 0.99 -9.92 1.40
C TYR A 34 -0.16 -10.14 2.39
N ALA A 35 0.16 -10.40 3.67
CA ALA A 35 -0.84 -10.53 4.72
C ALA A 35 -1.56 -9.21 5.01
N ILE A 36 -0.85 -8.07 4.98
CA ILE A 36 -1.45 -6.74 5.12
C ILE A 36 -2.43 -6.49 3.96
N TRP A 37 -2.00 -6.75 2.73
CA TRP A 37 -2.87 -6.60 1.56
C TRP A 37 -4.14 -7.47 1.67
N TRP A 38 -4.01 -8.75 2.04
CA TRP A 38 -5.16 -9.62 2.29
C TRP A 38 -6.06 -9.10 3.40
N THR A 39 -5.49 -8.55 4.47
CA THR A 39 -6.24 -7.94 5.57
C THR A 39 -7.09 -6.77 5.08
N MET A 40 -6.54 -5.91 4.25
CA MET A 40 -7.28 -4.79 3.65
C MET A 40 -8.40 -5.30 2.75
N LYS A 41 -8.11 -6.26 1.86
CA LYS A 41 -9.11 -6.83 0.94
C LYS A 41 -10.24 -7.54 1.68
N CYS A 42 -9.92 -8.34 2.70
CA CYS A 42 -10.93 -9.00 3.53
C CYS A 42 -11.77 -8.00 4.32
N ALA A 43 -11.17 -6.92 4.83
CA ALA A 43 -11.91 -5.85 5.51
C ALA A 43 -12.85 -5.12 4.56
N GLU A 44 -12.42 -4.80 3.34
CA GLU A 44 -13.25 -4.18 2.30
C GLU A 44 -14.44 -5.06 1.93
N ILE A 45 -14.18 -6.33 1.63
CA ILE A 45 -15.21 -7.31 1.25
C ILE A 45 -16.20 -7.49 2.41
N SER A 46 -15.72 -7.74 3.62
CA SER A 46 -16.60 -8.00 4.76
C SER A 46 -17.39 -6.75 5.18
N ALA A 47 -16.80 -5.56 5.09
CA ALA A 47 -17.48 -4.28 5.29
C ALA A 47 -18.63 -4.09 4.29
N PHE A 48 -18.38 -4.39 3.01
CA PHE A 48 -19.38 -4.32 1.96
C PHE A 48 -20.52 -5.32 2.21
N PHE A 49 -20.21 -6.61 2.42
CA PHE A 49 -21.24 -7.60 2.71
C PHE A 49 -22.02 -7.27 3.99
N GLY A 50 -21.34 -6.88 5.07
CA GLY A 50 -21.95 -6.54 6.35
C GLY A 50 -22.87 -5.31 6.26
N GLY A 51 -22.43 -4.25 5.57
CA GLY A 51 -23.12 -2.97 5.53
C GLY A 51 -24.10 -2.80 4.36
N ALA A 52 -23.72 -3.23 3.16
CA ALA A 52 -24.54 -3.04 1.96
C ALA A 52 -25.56 -4.17 1.74
N ILE A 53 -25.29 -5.39 2.22
CA ILE A 53 -26.14 -6.56 1.95
C ILE A 53 -26.84 -7.05 3.23
N VAL A 54 -26.07 -7.50 4.23
CA VAL A 54 -26.61 -8.14 5.43
C VAL A 54 -27.42 -7.15 6.28
N HIS A 55 -26.90 -5.93 6.48
CA HIS A 55 -27.57 -4.90 7.27
C HIS A 55 -28.99 -4.56 6.76
N PRO A 56 -29.24 -4.19 5.48
CA PRO A 56 -30.59 -3.89 5.01
C PRO A 56 -31.52 -5.11 5.02
N ILE A 57 -31.05 -6.29 4.61
CA ILE A 57 -31.86 -7.52 4.61
C ILE A 57 -32.30 -7.88 6.03
N TYR A 58 -31.36 -7.88 6.98
CA TYR A 58 -31.66 -8.21 8.37
C TYR A 58 -32.55 -7.17 9.04
N ARG A 59 -32.34 -5.89 8.71
CA ARG A 59 -33.22 -4.81 9.18
C ARG A 59 -34.65 -5.00 8.67
N PHE A 60 -34.82 -5.33 7.40
CA PHE A 60 -36.14 -5.57 6.81
C PHE A 60 -36.83 -6.79 7.45
N TYR A 61 -36.10 -7.88 7.64
CA TYR A 61 -36.56 -9.06 8.35
C TYR A 61 -37.04 -8.74 9.77
N LEU A 62 -36.24 -8.01 10.55
CA LEU A 62 -36.61 -7.63 11.92
C LEU A 62 -37.83 -6.72 11.94
N ILE A 63 -37.94 -5.75 11.02
CA ILE A 63 -39.10 -4.86 10.91
C ILE A 63 -40.38 -5.66 10.62
N ARG A 64 -40.32 -6.68 9.76
CA ARG A 64 -41.48 -7.54 9.45
C ARG A 64 -41.92 -8.43 10.61
N LYS A 65 -41.03 -8.73 11.55
CA LYS A 65 -41.32 -9.55 12.74
C LYS A 65 -41.91 -8.77 13.91
N LEU A 66 -42.02 -7.44 13.84
CA LEU A 66 -42.67 -6.70 14.92
C LEU A 66 -44.17 -6.91 14.89
N THR A 67 -44.70 -7.49 15.96
CA THR A 67 -46.12 -7.45 16.27
C THR A 67 -46.49 -6.05 16.77
N PRO A 68 -47.67 -5.52 16.41
CA PRO A 68 -48.10 -4.19 16.85
C PRO A 68 -48.17 -4.08 18.39
N GLU A 69 -48.46 -5.19 19.07
CA GLU A 69 -48.54 -5.28 20.53
C GLU A 69 -47.18 -5.13 21.24
N ALA A 70 -46.09 -5.59 20.62
CA ALA A 70 -44.72 -5.47 21.16
C ALA A 70 -43.99 -4.21 20.64
N THR A 71 -44.66 -3.39 19.83
CA THR A 71 -44.06 -2.22 19.19
C THR A 71 -44.10 -1.03 20.14
N THR A 72 -42.93 -0.63 20.64
CA THR A 72 -42.74 0.64 21.34
C THR A 72 -42.18 1.70 20.39
N ASN A 73 -42.31 2.98 20.75
CA ASN A 73 -41.68 4.10 20.02
C ASN A 73 -40.15 3.92 19.85
N ASN A 74 -39.50 3.10 20.69
CA ASN A 74 -38.07 2.85 20.65
C ASN A 74 -37.67 1.60 19.85
N SER A 75 -38.59 0.72 19.46
CA SER A 75 -38.23 -0.57 18.83
C SER A 75 -37.42 -0.38 17.53
N ARG A 76 -37.73 0.66 16.73
CA ARG A 76 -36.94 0.99 15.53
C ARG A 76 -35.50 1.43 15.85
N LYS A 77 -35.28 2.12 16.97
CA LYS A 77 -33.93 2.51 17.42
C LYS A 77 -33.12 1.28 17.84
N VAL A 78 -33.76 0.35 18.54
CA VAL A 78 -33.15 -0.92 18.98
C VAL A 78 -32.74 -1.76 17.77
N ILE A 79 -33.63 -1.96 16.80
CA ILE A 79 -33.32 -2.72 15.56
C ILE A 79 -32.13 -2.10 14.84
N ARG A 80 -32.12 -0.77 14.67
CA ARG A 80 -31.00 -0.07 14.04
C ARG A 80 -29.68 -0.33 14.79
N SER A 81 -29.69 -0.29 16.11
CA SER A 81 -28.50 -0.57 16.93
C SER A 81 -28.01 -2.01 16.74
N ILE A 82 -28.90 -2.99 16.70
CA ILE A 82 -28.57 -4.41 16.48
C ILE A 82 -27.94 -4.59 15.09
N CYS A 83 -28.58 -4.12 14.03
CA CYS A 83 -28.07 -4.23 12.66
C CYS A 83 -26.68 -3.59 12.53
N ARG A 84 -26.45 -2.45 13.19
CA ARG A 84 -25.15 -1.77 13.19
C ARG A 84 -24.06 -2.53 13.96
N LYS A 85 -24.42 -3.25 15.04
CA LYS A 85 -23.46 -4.15 15.72
C LYS A 85 -23.05 -5.30 14.81
N ILE A 86 -23.99 -5.87 14.05
CA ILE A 86 -23.70 -6.93 13.08
C ILE A 86 -22.73 -6.43 12.02
N GLN A 87 -22.99 -5.26 11.44
CA GLN A 87 -22.11 -4.62 10.46
C GLN A 87 -20.66 -4.50 10.96
N GLY A 88 -20.45 -4.01 12.20
CA GLY A 88 -19.12 -3.94 12.81
C GLY A 88 -18.46 -5.31 13.04
N ARG A 89 -19.24 -6.36 13.36
CA ARG A 89 -18.73 -7.73 13.53
C ARG A 89 -18.23 -8.33 12.22
N PHE A 90 -18.89 -8.05 11.10
CA PHE A 90 -18.41 -8.48 9.78
C PHE A 90 -17.05 -7.88 9.46
N LEU A 91 -16.86 -6.58 9.71
CA LEU A 91 -15.56 -5.94 9.53
C LEU A 91 -14.47 -6.61 10.38
N ILE A 92 -14.73 -6.83 11.67
CA ILE A 92 -13.77 -7.50 12.56
C ILE A 92 -13.46 -8.91 12.06
N ALA A 93 -14.47 -9.66 11.61
CA ALA A 93 -14.25 -10.99 11.04
C ALA A 93 -13.34 -10.95 9.81
N GLY A 94 -13.49 -9.95 8.92
CA GLY A 94 -12.60 -9.75 7.78
C GLY A 94 -11.17 -9.39 8.18
N LEU A 95 -10.99 -8.49 9.14
CA LEU A 95 -9.68 -8.10 9.67
C LEU A 95 -8.94 -9.28 10.29
N VAL A 96 -9.65 -10.14 11.03
CA VAL A 96 -9.08 -11.35 11.63
C VAL A 96 -8.79 -12.39 10.57
N ALA A 97 -9.70 -12.60 9.60
CA ALA A 97 -9.53 -13.62 8.56
C ALA A 97 -8.38 -13.32 7.58
N GLY A 98 -8.06 -12.05 7.34
CA GLY A 98 -7.06 -11.63 6.36
C GLY A 98 -5.71 -12.33 6.47
N PRO A 99 -5.00 -12.25 7.62
CA PRO A 99 -3.71 -12.91 7.80
C PRO A 99 -3.77 -14.43 7.64
N PHE A 100 -4.84 -15.08 8.14
CA PHE A 100 -5.01 -16.52 7.99
C PHE A 100 -5.27 -16.93 6.54
N LEU A 101 -6.09 -16.18 5.82
CA LEU A 101 -6.35 -16.41 4.39
C LEU A 101 -5.10 -16.19 3.55
N SER A 102 -4.28 -15.20 3.90
CA SER A 102 -2.97 -15.01 3.26
C SER A 102 -2.12 -16.27 3.36
N VAL A 103 -1.94 -16.81 4.58
CA VAL A 103 -1.13 -18.01 4.80
C VAL A 103 -1.77 -19.21 4.10
N ALA A 104 -3.06 -19.47 4.33
CA ALA A 104 -3.77 -20.60 3.74
C ALA A 104 -3.69 -20.59 2.20
N TRP A 105 -3.83 -19.40 1.58
CA TRP A 105 -3.75 -19.26 0.13
C TRP A 105 -2.33 -19.50 -0.40
N THR A 106 -1.30 -18.98 0.27
CA THR A 106 0.09 -19.21 -0.13
C THR A 106 0.50 -20.68 -0.02
N GLU A 107 0.05 -21.36 1.04
CA GLU A 107 0.31 -22.78 1.28
C GLU A 107 -0.44 -23.65 0.27
N PHE A 108 -1.73 -23.38 0.04
CA PHE A 108 -2.54 -24.12 -0.93
C PHE A 108 -1.95 -24.05 -2.34
N GLN A 109 -1.38 -22.91 -2.72
CA GLN A 109 -0.78 -22.71 -4.02
C GLN A 109 0.70 -23.13 -4.10
N GLY A 110 1.32 -23.56 -2.99
CA GLY A 110 2.73 -23.92 -2.92
C GLY A 110 3.67 -22.79 -3.36
N TRP A 111 3.38 -21.54 -2.99
CA TRP A 111 4.17 -20.40 -3.45
C TRP A 111 5.47 -20.24 -2.66
N ASN A 112 6.60 -20.27 -3.37
CA ASN A 112 7.90 -19.90 -2.84
C ASN A 112 8.00 -18.39 -2.57
N GLU A 113 8.93 -17.98 -1.69
CA GLU A 113 9.09 -16.58 -1.28
C GLU A 113 9.30 -15.63 -2.46
N ARG A 114 10.04 -16.06 -3.48
CA ARG A 114 10.25 -15.30 -4.72
C ARG A 114 8.93 -14.93 -5.40
N LYS A 115 8.02 -15.90 -5.53
CA LYS A 115 6.71 -15.69 -6.16
C LYS A 115 5.80 -14.78 -5.33
N ILE A 116 5.88 -14.87 -3.99
CA ILE A 116 5.16 -13.96 -3.09
C ILE A 116 5.71 -12.54 -3.27
N ARG A 117 7.03 -12.39 -3.38
CA ARG A 117 7.69 -11.10 -3.61
C ARG A 117 7.25 -10.45 -4.92
N ASP A 118 7.25 -11.21 -6.01
CA ASP A 118 6.76 -10.73 -7.32
C ASP A 118 5.29 -10.34 -7.25
N ARG A 119 4.49 -11.09 -6.49
CA ARG A 119 3.08 -10.76 -6.31
C ARG A 119 2.89 -9.46 -5.52
N CYS A 120 3.67 -9.24 -4.47
CA CYS A 120 3.68 -7.97 -3.73
C CYS A 120 4.10 -6.80 -4.63
N TYR A 121 5.10 -7.01 -5.51
CA TYR A 121 5.49 -5.99 -6.49
C TYR A 121 4.35 -5.64 -7.44
N GLN A 122 3.67 -6.65 -7.99
CA GLN A 122 2.49 -6.44 -8.83
C GLN A 122 1.37 -5.69 -8.09
N ILE A 123 1.18 -5.99 -6.80
CA ILE A 123 0.20 -5.29 -5.95
C ILE A 123 0.61 -3.81 -5.80
N ARG A 124 1.88 -3.52 -5.50
CA ARG A 124 2.39 -2.14 -5.40
C ARG A 124 2.24 -1.37 -6.71
N CYS A 125 2.42 -2.03 -7.85
CA CYS A 125 2.26 -1.46 -9.19
C CYS A 125 0.80 -1.33 -9.62
N ASN A 126 -0.16 -1.96 -8.92
CA ASN A 126 -1.58 -1.86 -9.26
C ASN A 126 -2.18 -0.56 -8.74
N THR A 127 -2.01 0.51 -9.51
CA THR A 127 -2.51 1.86 -9.20
C THR A 127 -3.99 1.87 -8.85
N SER A 128 -4.83 1.16 -9.63
CA SER A 128 -6.27 1.17 -9.41
C SER A 128 -6.66 0.49 -8.08
N GLY A 129 -6.01 -0.63 -7.75
CA GLY A 129 -6.20 -1.30 -6.46
C GLY A 129 -5.70 -0.44 -5.29
N LEU A 130 -4.52 0.14 -5.43
CA LEU A 130 -3.88 0.93 -4.38
C LEU A 130 -4.66 2.22 -4.06
N VAL A 131 -5.22 2.87 -5.08
CA VAL A 131 -6.10 4.03 -4.91
C VAL A 131 -7.36 3.67 -4.13
N LEU A 132 -7.98 2.51 -4.43
CA LEU A 132 -9.12 2.03 -3.65
C LEU A 132 -8.73 1.77 -2.19
N ASP A 133 -7.60 1.10 -1.95
CA ASP A 133 -7.13 0.77 -0.59
C ASP A 133 -6.87 2.04 0.23
N ARG A 134 -6.31 3.09 -0.41
CA ARG A 134 -6.11 4.42 0.19
C ARG A 134 -7.44 5.07 0.56
N TYR A 135 -8.41 5.13 -0.38
CA TYR A 135 -9.73 5.69 -0.07
C TYR A 135 -10.44 4.90 1.04
N ALA A 136 -10.44 3.57 0.97
CA ALA A 136 -11.05 2.73 1.98
C ALA A 136 -10.44 3.00 3.36
N THR A 137 -9.11 3.12 3.44
CA THR A 137 -8.40 3.42 4.69
C THR A 137 -8.70 4.83 5.21
N THR A 138 -8.64 5.85 4.36
CA THR A 138 -8.92 7.24 4.76
C THR A 138 -10.37 7.40 5.24
N PHE A 139 -11.34 6.90 4.48
CA PHE A 139 -12.75 6.98 4.86
C PHE A 139 -13.07 6.07 6.06
N PHE A 140 -12.39 4.93 6.20
CA PHE A 140 -12.46 4.11 7.41
C PHE A 140 -12.04 4.92 8.64
N LEU A 141 -10.90 5.61 8.60
CA LEU A 141 -10.40 6.39 9.72
C LEU A 141 -11.32 7.58 10.05
N VAL A 142 -11.79 8.31 9.05
CA VAL A 142 -12.74 9.42 9.22
C VAL A 142 -14.05 8.92 9.84
N GLY A 143 -14.60 7.83 9.28
CA GLY A 143 -15.80 7.21 9.79
C GLY A 143 -15.62 6.66 11.20
N TRP A 144 -14.47 6.05 11.48
CA TRP A 144 -14.11 5.55 12.79
C TRP A 144 -14.05 6.66 13.83
N TYR A 145 -13.41 7.78 13.49
CA TYR A 145 -13.35 8.94 14.37
C TYR A 145 -14.76 9.41 14.76
N TRP A 146 -15.71 9.44 13.80
CA TRP A 146 -17.06 9.94 14.03
C TRP A 146 -17.98 8.96 14.78
N LYS A 147 -17.98 7.67 14.41
CA LYS A 147 -18.95 6.66 14.88
C LYS A 147 -18.31 5.30 15.20
N ARG A 148 -17.00 5.25 15.46
CA ARG A 148 -16.22 4.03 15.71
C ARG A 148 -16.42 3.01 14.59
N PHE A 149 -16.41 1.70 14.89
CA PHE A 149 -16.58 0.62 13.90
C PHE A 149 -17.76 0.83 12.94
N GLN A 150 -18.88 1.40 13.39
CA GLN A 150 -20.05 1.63 12.53
C GLN A 150 -19.72 2.64 11.43
N GLY A 151 -19.18 3.79 11.84
CA GLY A 151 -18.77 4.81 10.89
C GLY A 151 -17.62 4.34 10.01
N GLY A 152 -16.70 3.52 10.54
CA GLY A 152 -15.63 2.92 9.75
C GLY A 152 -16.15 2.07 8.59
N VAL A 153 -17.14 1.20 8.84
CA VAL A 153 -17.76 0.40 7.76
C VAL A 153 -18.54 1.27 6.78
N ASP A 154 -19.29 2.25 7.27
CA ASP A 154 -19.98 3.21 6.39
C ASP A 154 -18.96 3.96 5.50
N GLY A 155 -17.83 4.35 6.06
CA GLY A 155 -16.73 4.99 5.34
C GLY A 155 -16.15 4.10 4.24
N ILE A 156 -15.84 2.83 4.53
CA ILE A 156 -15.38 1.88 3.52
C ILE A 156 -16.40 1.71 2.40
N ASN A 157 -17.69 1.58 2.73
CA ASN A 157 -18.75 1.45 1.73
C ASN A 157 -18.89 2.70 0.84
N ILE A 158 -18.75 3.90 1.42
CA ILE A 158 -18.72 5.16 0.68
C ILE A 158 -17.52 5.20 -0.25
N ALA A 159 -16.32 4.81 0.22
CA ALA A 159 -15.11 4.76 -0.60
C ALA A 159 -15.25 3.80 -1.78
N ILE A 160 -15.75 2.59 -1.55
CA ILE A 160 -16.03 1.61 -2.62
C ILE A 160 -17.06 2.16 -3.61
N SER A 161 -18.16 2.73 -3.13
CA SER A 161 -19.21 3.30 -3.99
C SER A 161 -18.68 4.44 -4.85
N TYR A 162 -17.90 5.35 -4.24
CA TYR A 162 -17.24 6.44 -4.94
C TYR A 162 -16.27 5.92 -6.00
N TYR A 163 -15.45 4.94 -5.66
CA TYR A 163 -14.51 4.33 -6.61
C TYR A 163 -15.22 3.69 -7.81
N LEU A 164 -16.35 3.00 -7.59
CA LEU A 164 -17.16 2.43 -8.67
C LEU A 164 -17.78 3.51 -9.56
N ILE A 165 -18.30 4.59 -8.98
CA ILE A 165 -18.83 5.74 -9.74
C ILE A 165 -17.70 6.42 -10.53
N TYR A 166 -16.54 6.59 -9.89
CA TYR A 166 -15.37 7.19 -10.52
C TYR A 166 -14.94 6.37 -11.74
N LYS A 167 -14.74 5.06 -11.59
CA LYS A 167 -14.35 4.16 -12.68
C LYS A 167 -15.42 4.03 -13.77
N GLY A 168 -16.70 3.99 -13.39
CA GLY A 168 -17.79 3.79 -14.35
C GLY A 168 -18.11 5.03 -15.19
N ILE A 169 -18.02 6.22 -14.59
CA ILE A 169 -18.55 7.46 -15.18
C ILE A 169 -17.48 8.55 -15.28
N LEU A 170 -16.78 8.85 -14.19
CA LEU A 170 -15.96 10.05 -14.08
C LEU A 170 -14.55 9.91 -14.66
N GLU A 171 -14.03 8.69 -14.83
CA GLU A 171 -12.70 8.45 -15.38
C GLU A 171 -12.52 9.03 -16.79
N ARG A 172 -13.62 9.20 -17.54
CA ARG A 172 -13.62 9.85 -18.86
C ARG A 172 -13.42 11.37 -18.81
N PHE A 173 -13.68 11.99 -17.67
CA PHE A 173 -13.75 13.44 -17.52
C PHE A 173 -12.77 14.00 -16.48
N THR A 174 -12.19 13.14 -15.63
CA THR A 174 -11.38 13.57 -14.48
C THR A 174 -10.18 12.65 -14.29
N ASN A 175 -9.11 13.21 -13.74
CA ASN A 175 -7.97 12.44 -13.25
C ASN A 175 -8.23 11.97 -11.82
N PRO A 176 -7.65 10.84 -11.38
CA PRO A 176 -7.86 10.36 -10.03
C PRO A 176 -7.20 11.31 -9.03
N MET A 177 -7.84 11.55 -7.88
CA MET A 177 -7.32 12.47 -6.85
C MET A 177 -5.98 12.02 -6.25
N LEU A 178 -5.65 10.72 -6.33
CA LEU A 178 -4.44 10.12 -5.77
C LEU A 178 -3.64 9.40 -6.87
N VAL A 179 -3.04 10.18 -7.78
CA VAL A 179 -2.18 9.64 -8.84
C VAL A 179 -0.87 9.12 -8.23
N ASP A 180 -0.40 7.97 -8.69
CA ASP A 180 0.89 7.46 -8.25
C ASP A 180 2.05 8.34 -8.72
N VAL A 181 3.01 8.53 -7.82
CA VAL A 181 4.23 9.32 -8.09
C VAL A 181 5.11 8.63 -9.14
N VAL A 182 5.26 7.30 -9.06
CA VAL A 182 6.03 6.50 -10.03
C VAL A 182 5.10 6.09 -11.17
N LYS A 183 5.36 6.63 -12.36
CA LYS A 183 4.58 6.34 -13.57
C LYS A 183 4.89 4.96 -14.11
N THR A 184 3.98 4.40 -14.90
CA THR A 184 4.07 3.01 -15.40
C THR A 184 5.34 2.76 -16.22
N GLU A 185 5.77 3.74 -17.01
CA GLU A 185 6.96 3.69 -17.85
C GLU A 185 8.28 3.68 -17.09
N GLN A 186 8.28 4.10 -15.82
CA GLN A 186 9.47 4.13 -14.96
C GLN A 186 9.62 2.84 -14.14
N ARG A 187 8.64 1.93 -14.20
CA ARG A 187 8.61 0.72 -13.38
C ARG A 187 9.42 -0.39 -14.03
N TYR A 188 10.11 -1.16 -13.20
CA TYR A 188 10.74 -2.41 -13.62
C TYR A 188 9.70 -3.44 -14.06
N THR A 189 10.09 -4.34 -14.96
CA THR A 189 9.26 -5.45 -15.40
C THR A 189 9.08 -6.52 -14.32
N SER A 190 10.12 -6.75 -13.52
CA SER A 190 10.11 -7.70 -12.41
C SER A 190 11.00 -7.23 -11.24
N VAL A 191 10.87 -7.90 -10.10
CA VAL A 191 11.73 -7.64 -8.92
C VAL A 191 13.17 -8.07 -9.22
N GLU A 192 13.37 -9.08 -10.06
CA GLU A 192 14.68 -9.55 -10.48
C GLU A 192 15.43 -8.54 -11.34
N ASP A 193 14.73 -7.88 -12.26
CA ASP A 193 15.34 -6.86 -13.12
C ASP A 193 15.88 -5.71 -12.26
N ALA A 194 15.08 -5.26 -11.28
CA ALA A 194 15.50 -4.26 -10.31
C ALA A 194 16.72 -4.71 -9.48
N LYS A 195 16.77 -5.99 -9.07
CA LYS A 195 17.94 -6.54 -8.37
C LYS A 195 19.18 -6.57 -9.25
N SER A 196 19.04 -6.98 -10.51
CA SER A 196 20.16 -7.04 -11.45
C SER A 196 20.76 -5.66 -11.73
N ASP A 197 19.90 -4.64 -11.89
CA ASP A 197 20.35 -3.27 -12.10
C ASP A 197 21.04 -2.71 -10.86
N ARG A 198 20.50 -2.98 -9.67
CA ARG A 198 21.15 -2.60 -8.40
C ARG A 198 22.51 -3.25 -8.22
N ASP A 199 22.63 -4.54 -8.55
CA ASP A 199 23.88 -5.29 -8.45
C ASP A 199 24.91 -4.78 -9.47
N ARG A 200 24.47 -4.44 -10.69
CA ARG A 200 25.31 -3.83 -11.73
C ARG A 200 25.84 -2.47 -11.29
N LEU A 201 24.99 -1.61 -10.73
CA LEU A 201 25.40 -0.32 -10.18
C LEU A 201 26.38 -0.49 -9.02
N THR A 202 26.12 -1.43 -8.11
CA THR A 202 27.01 -1.70 -6.97
C THR A 202 28.39 -2.17 -7.44
N ARG A 203 28.45 -3.02 -8.47
CA ARG A 203 29.73 -3.43 -9.08
C ARG A 203 30.45 -2.25 -9.72
N PHE A 204 29.74 -1.42 -10.48
CA PHE A 204 30.30 -0.23 -11.10
C PHE A 204 30.91 0.75 -10.08
N TRP A 205 30.23 1.00 -8.96
CA TRP A 205 30.75 1.85 -7.88
C TRP A 205 31.98 1.25 -7.18
N LYS A 206 32.01 -0.08 -6.99
CA LYS A 206 33.20 -0.77 -6.46
C LYS A 206 34.38 -0.63 -7.42
N ASP A 207 34.16 -0.77 -8.72
CA ASP A 207 35.20 -0.64 -9.73
C ASP A 207 35.75 0.79 -9.81
N LEU A 208 34.88 1.81 -9.69
CA LEU A 208 35.29 3.21 -9.61
C LEU A 208 36.11 3.50 -8.33
N ALA A 209 35.68 2.98 -7.18
CA ALA A 209 36.40 3.15 -5.93
C ALA A 209 37.80 2.48 -5.98
N LEU A 210 37.90 1.32 -6.61
CA LEU A 210 39.18 0.64 -6.81
C LEU A 210 40.09 1.43 -7.77
N LYS A 211 39.57 1.90 -8.91
CA LYS A 211 40.35 2.74 -9.84
C LYS A 211 40.84 4.02 -9.17
N GLY A 212 39.98 4.74 -8.46
CA GLY A 212 40.38 5.96 -7.74
C GLY A 212 41.46 5.71 -6.68
N LYS A 213 41.42 4.56 -5.99
CA LYS A 213 42.46 4.18 -5.03
C LYS A 213 43.79 3.83 -5.71
N THR A 214 43.72 3.21 -6.89
CA THR A 214 44.91 2.87 -7.69
C THR A 214 45.58 4.13 -8.25
N ASP A 215 44.78 5.11 -8.67
CA ASP A 215 45.28 6.41 -9.16
C ASP A 215 45.90 7.26 -8.04
N ASP A 216 45.38 7.21 -6.81
CA ASP A 216 46.00 7.87 -5.65
C ASP A 216 47.26 7.16 -5.14
N ASP A 217 47.35 5.83 -5.27
CA ASP A 217 48.56 5.05 -4.92
C ASP A 217 49.68 5.18 -5.97
N LEU A 218 49.37 5.60 -7.20
CA LEU A 218 50.33 5.84 -8.29
C LEU A 218 50.82 7.30 -8.38
N ARG A 219 50.30 8.21 -7.54
CA ARG A 219 50.89 9.55 -7.46
C ARG A 219 52.27 9.45 -6.80
N PRO A 220 53.31 10.04 -7.41
CA PRO A 220 54.61 10.09 -6.78
C PRO A 220 54.48 10.83 -5.45
N LYS A 221 54.64 10.10 -4.35
CA LYS A 221 54.81 10.66 -3.02
C LYS A 221 56.21 11.26 -2.98
N ASP A 222 56.32 12.49 -2.51
CA ASP A 222 57.61 13.09 -2.16
C ASP A 222 58.25 12.31 -0.98
N GLU A 223 59.54 12.52 -0.75
CA GLU A 223 60.33 11.79 0.27
C GLU A 223 59.78 11.94 1.71
N GLU A 224 58.79 12.80 1.92
CA GLU A 224 58.10 13.06 3.20
C GLU A 224 56.70 12.42 3.30
N GLY A 225 56.23 11.72 2.25
CA GLY A 225 54.97 10.98 2.27
C GLY A 225 53.71 11.83 2.09
N ASN A 226 53.82 13.06 1.59
CA ASN A 226 52.69 13.94 1.34
C ASN A 226 52.17 13.80 -0.09
N VAL A 227 50.84 13.88 -0.24
CA VAL A 227 50.18 13.87 -1.55
C VAL A 227 50.37 15.24 -2.20
N ASN A 228 51.19 15.31 -3.24
CA ASN A 228 51.37 16.54 -4.01
C ASN A 228 50.08 16.84 -4.80
N VAL A 229 49.25 17.75 -4.28
CA VAL A 229 48.03 18.22 -4.94
C VAL A 229 48.43 19.33 -5.91
N PRO A 230 48.24 19.19 -7.24
CA PRO A 230 48.47 20.30 -8.14
C PRO A 230 47.44 21.39 -7.85
N SER A 231 47.89 22.59 -7.49
CA SER A 231 47.01 23.72 -7.23
C SER A 231 46.22 24.05 -8.51
N ILE A 232 44.91 23.86 -8.48
CA ILE A 232 44.00 24.32 -9.53
C ILE A 232 43.94 25.84 -9.43
N GLY A 233 44.84 26.51 -10.16
CA GLY A 233 44.98 27.95 -10.07
C GLY A 233 45.65 28.55 -11.29
N HIS A 234 45.34 28.09 -12.52
CA HIS A 234 45.84 28.79 -13.73
C HIS A 234 45.07 28.49 -15.04
N TYR A 235 43.74 28.37 -15.03
CA TYR A 235 42.93 28.33 -16.27
C TYR A 235 41.67 29.20 -16.24
N LEU A 236 41.73 30.37 -15.60
CA LEU A 236 40.71 31.42 -15.76
C LEU A 236 41.39 32.79 -15.88
N LYS A 237 41.95 33.07 -17.05
CA LYS A 237 42.12 34.44 -17.59
C LYS A 237 42.64 34.36 -19.03
N GLN A 238 41.71 34.32 -19.97
CA GLN A 238 41.84 34.95 -21.29
C GLN A 238 40.44 35.05 -21.90
N SER A 239 39.78 36.15 -21.57
CA SER A 239 38.69 36.80 -22.31
C SER A 239 39.00 38.28 -22.33
#